data_AF-A0A373CJX6-F1
#
_entry.id   AF-A0A373CJX6-F1
#
_cell.length_a   1.000
_cell.length_b   1.000
_cell.length_c   1.000
_cell.angle_alpha   90.00
_cell.angle_beta   90.00
_cell.angle_gamma   90.00
#
_symmetry.space_group_name_H-M   'P 1'
#
loop_
_entity.id
_entity.type
_entity.pdbx_description
1 polymer ?
#
loop_
_entity_poly.entity_id
_entity_poly.type
_entity_poly.pdbx_seq_one_letter_code
_entity_poly.pdbx_strand_id
1 'polypeptide(L)'
;MACKYQIIAHSCAVYCKHAGYPHYFRNSGEKLAKAQRKLSHCRKGSNRYKKQQKKVARIHTHIAHQRKDYLHKESRKITNFYDIVCIEDL
;
A
#
# COMPACT_ATOMS: atom_id res chain seq x y z
N MET A 1 12.40 14.66 16.00
CA MET A 1 12.67 13.59 15.02
C MET A 1 11.40 12.76 14.77
N ALA A 2 10.48 13.35 14.00
CA ALA A 2 9.25 12.71 13.55
C ALA A 2 9.59 11.45 12.75
N CYS A 3 8.88 10.37 13.05
CA CYS A 3 9.09 9.06 12.45
C CYS A 3 8.87 9.19 10.92
N LYS A 4 9.94 9.01 10.11
CA LYS A 4 9.91 9.07 8.63
C LYS A 4 8.79 8.21 7.97
N TYR A 5 8.16 7.32 8.74
CA TYR A 5 7.08 6.43 8.30
C TYR A 5 5.69 7.08 8.21
N GLN A 6 5.50 8.31 8.69
CA GLN A 6 4.20 9.00 8.66
C GLN A 6 3.79 9.43 7.23
N ILE A 7 4.76 9.73 6.36
CA ILE A 7 4.52 10.31 5.03
C ILE A 7 3.95 9.26 4.04
N ILE A 8 4.28 7.97 4.22
CA ILE A 8 3.87 6.90 3.29
C ILE A 8 2.38 6.53 3.45
N ALA A 9 1.81 6.62 4.66
CA ALA A 9 0.41 6.26 4.87
C ALA A 9 -0.57 7.32 4.37
N HIS A 10 -0.19 8.60 4.41
CA HIS A 10 -1.05 9.67 3.94
C HIS A 10 -1.26 9.59 2.43
N SER A 11 -0.20 9.30 1.65
CA SER A 11 -0.34 9.12 0.19
C SER A 11 -1.12 7.85 -0.18
N CYS A 12 -0.89 6.71 0.49
CA CYS A 12 -1.56 5.46 0.11
C CYS A 12 -3.08 5.47 0.34
N ALA A 13 -3.57 6.11 1.41
CA ALA A 13 -4.99 6.17 1.73
C ALA A 13 -5.74 7.25 0.93
N VAL A 14 -5.07 8.36 0.63
CA VAL A 14 -5.68 9.49 -0.11
C VAL A 14 -5.78 9.20 -1.61
N TYR A 15 -4.80 8.52 -2.22
CA TYR A 15 -4.84 8.19 -3.65
C TYR A 15 -5.88 7.11 -4.03
N CYS A 16 -6.24 6.19 -3.13
CA CYS A 16 -7.24 5.15 -3.43
C CYS A 16 -8.69 5.66 -3.48
N LYS A 17 -8.98 6.90 -3.06
CA LYS A 17 -10.34 7.45 -3.04
C LYS A 17 -10.85 7.91 -4.41
N HIS A 18 -9.94 8.21 -5.35
CA HIS A 18 -10.29 8.88 -6.60
C HIS A 18 -10.16 8.01 -7.86
N ALA A 19 -9.51 6.84 -7.78
CA ALA A 19 -9.11 6.06 -8.96
C ALA A 19 -9.90 4.75 -9.20
N GLY A 20 -11.13 4.60 -8.67
CA GLY A 20 -11.94 3.39 -8.89
C GLY A 20 -11.28 2.09 -8.38
N TYR A 21 -10.31 2.19 -7.48
CA TYR A 21 -9.52 1.06 -7.02
C TYR A 21 -10.35 0.09 -6.17
N PRO A 22 -10.17 -1.23 -6.31
CA PRO A 22 -10.93 -2.25 -5.57
C PRO A 22 -10.99 -2.02 -4.06
N HIS A 23 -12.14 -2.31 -3.44
CA HIS A 23 -12.39 -2.05 -2.01
C HIS A 23 -11.36 -2.68 -1.05
N TYR A 24 -10.66 -3.74 -1.45
CA TYR A 24 -9.64 -4.38 -0.62
C TYR A 24 -8.44 -3.48 -0.30
N PHE A 25 -8.14 -2.48 -1.14
CA PHE A 25 -7.08 -1.51 -0.87
C PHE A 25 -7.39 -0.60 0.33
N ARG A 26 -8.67 -0.26 0.53
CA ARG A 26 -9.13 0.54 1.67
C ARG A 26 -8.90 -0.19 2.98
N ASN A 27 -9.28 -1.47 3.02
CA ASN A 27 -9.12 -2.31 4.20
C ASN A 27 -7.65 -2.50 4.58
N SER A 28 -6.76 -2.69 3.59
CA SER A 28 -5.31 -2.76 3.82
C SER A 28 -4.73 -1.43 4.32
N GLY A 29 -5.20 -0.30 3.79
CA GLY A 29 -4.80 1.04 4.22
C GLY A 29 -5.19 1.35 5.67
N GLU A 30 -6.40 0.99 6.09
CA GLU A 30 -6.84 1.15 7.48
C GLU A 30 -6.03 0.30 8.46
N LYS A 31 -5.71 -0.96 8.07
CA LYS A 31 -4.83 -1.84 8.86
C LYS A 31 -3.44 -1.22 9.02
N LEU A 32 -2.90 -0.63 7.96
CA LEU A 32 -1.62 0.07 8.01
C LEU A 32 -1.67 1.27 8.96
N ALA A 33 -2.69 2.12 8.85
CA ALA A 33 -2.85 3.29 9.71
C ALA A 33 -2.94 2.90 11.20
N LYS A 34 -3.72 1.86 11.54
CA LYS A 34 -3.81 1.33 12.91
C LYS A 34 -2.46 0.79 13.40
N ALA A 35 -1.72 0.08 12.55
CA ALA A 35 -0.40 -0.46 12.90
C ALA A 35 0.64 0.66 13.10
N GLN A 36 0.58 1.72 12.32
CA GLN A 36 1.45 2.89 12.48
C GLN A 36 1.15 3.69 13.74
N ARG A 37 -0.13 3.92 14.08
CA ARG A 37 -0.52 4.53 15.37
C ARG A 37 0.01 3.72 16.55
N LYS A 38 -0.10 2.38 16.50
CA LYS A 38 0.49 1.52 17.54
C LYS A 38 2.02 1.64 17.61
N LEU A 39 2.70 1.83 16.47
CA LEU A 39 4.14 2.04 16.42
C LEU A 39 4.55 3.38 17.06
N SER A 40 3.80 4.47 16.81
CA SER A 40 4.11 5.80 17.37
C SER A 40 4.00 5.83 18.88
N HIS A 41 3.10 5.05 19.48
CA HIS A 41 3.00 4.91 20.93
C HIS A 41 4.07 3.98 21.55
N CYS A 42 4.88 3.28 20.75
CA CYS A 42 5.93 2.41 21.27
C CYS A 42 7.24 3.17 21.49
N ARG A 43 7.89 2.94 22.64
CA ARG A 43 9.23 3.48 22.93
C ARG A 43 10.25 2.91 21.94
N LYS A 44 10.93 3.81 21.21
CA LYS A 44 12.00 3.47 20.27
C LYS A 44 13.07 2.61 20.95
N GLY A 45 13.56 1.58 20.26
CA GLY A 45 14.57 0.65 20.78
C GLY A 45 14.03 -0.54 21.60
N SER A 46 12.79 -0.47 22.10
CA SER A 46 12.19 -1.60 22.83
C SER A 46 11.94 -2.83 21.94
N ASN A 47 11.90 -4.01 22.56
CA ASN A 47 11.54 -5.25 21.85
C ASN A 47 10.13 -5.19 21.24
N ARG A 48 9.19 -4.50 21.90
CA ARG A 48 7.84 -4.26 21.38
C ARG A 48 7.86 -3.38 20.12
N TYR A 49 8.69 -2.34 20.10
CA TYR A 49 8.89 -1.48 18.93
C TYR A 49 9.41 -2.29 17.72
N LYS A 50 10.46 -3.11 17.92
CA LYS A 50 11.01 -3.97 16.86
C LYS A 50 9.96 -4.94 16.29
N LYS A 51 9.16 -5.58 17.15
CA LYS A 51 8.04 -6.46 16.73
C LYS A 51 6.99 -5.70 15.93
N GLN A 52 6.63 -4.49 16.36
CA GLN A 52 5.63 -3.66 15.68
C GLN A 52 6.14 -3.12 14.34
N GLN A 53 7.42 -2.77 14.23
CA GLN A 53 8.04 -2.35 12.98
C GLN A 53 8.01 -3.46 11.93
N LYS A 54 8.32 -4.71 12.33
CA LYS A 54 8.18 -5.87 11.44
C LYS A 54 6.75 -6.07 10.94
N LYS A 55 5.74 -5.84 11.80
CA LYS A 55 4.33 -5.89 11.40
C LYS A 55 3.98 -4.82 10.36
N VAL A 56 4.43 -3.59 10.57
CA VAL A 56 4.23 -2.49 9.61
C VAL A 56 4.88 -2.83 8.26
N ALA A 57 6.11 -3.34 8.27
CA ALA A 57 6.80 -3.77 7.05
C ALA A 57 6.03 -4.85 6.28
N ARG A 58 5.51 -5.87 6.97
CA ARG A 58 4.67 -6.92 6.35
C ARG A 58 3.39 -6.39 5.71
N ILE A 59 2.77 -5.37 6.31
CA ILE A 59 1.57 -4.73 5.73
C ILE A 59 1.96 -3.93 4.48
N HIS A 60 3.10 -3.25 4.50
CA HIS A 60 3.61 -2.54 3.32
C HIS A 60 3.91 -3.49 2.15
N THR A 61 4.59 -4.62 2.39
CA THR A 61 4.85 -5.61 1.34
C THR A 61 3.56 -6.19 0.79
N HIS A 62 2.58 -6.47 1.65
CA HIS A 62 1.26 -6.94 1.22
C HIS A 62 0.55 -5.94 0.30
N ILE A 63 0.54 -4.65 0.67
CA ILE A 63 -0.07 -3.60 -0.18
C ILE A 63 0.66 -3.47 -1.52
N ALA A 64 2.00 -3.52 -1.52
CA ALA A 64 2.79 -3.47 -2.75
C ALA A 64 2.47 -4.66 -3.67
N HIS A 65 2.35 -5.86 -3.11
CA HIS A 65 1.95 -7.06 -3.88
C HIS A 65 0.52 -6.94 -4.42
N GLN A 66 -0.43 -6.44 -3.63
CA GLN A 66 -1.81 -6.21 -4.09
C GLN A 66 -1.86 -5.23 -5.28
N ARG A 67 -1.06 -4.16 -5.23
CA ARG A 67 -0.97 -3.18 -6.34
C ARG A 67 -0.39 -3.83 -7.60
N LYS A 68 0.71 -4.57 -7.46
CA LYS A 68 1.36 -5.26 -8.58
C LYS A 68 0.43 -6.29 -9.22
N ASP A 69 -0.27 -7.08 -8.41
CA ASP A 69 -1.23 -8.08 -8.89
C ASP A 69 -2.41 -7.42 -9.64
N TYR A 70 -2.94 -6.31 -9.13
CA TYR A 70 -3.98 -5.55 -9.82
C TYR A 70 -3.50 -5.07 -11.20
N LEU A 71 -2.32 -4.43 -11.26
CA LEU A 71 -1.75 -3.97 -12.53
C LEU A 71 -1.56 -5.11 -13.52
N HIS A 72 -1.03 -6.25 -13.08
CA HIS A 72 -0.87 -7.42 -13.94
C HIS A 72 -2.19 -8.00 -14.43
N LYS A 73 -3.25 -7.98 -13.61
CA LYS A 73 -4.59 -8.41 -14.01
C LYS A 73 -5.19 -7.48 -15.05
N GLU A 74 -5.07 -6.17 -14.87
CA GLU A 74 -5.54 -5.19 -15.85
C GLU A 74 -4.75 -5.28 -17.16
N SER A 75 -3.42 -5.38 -17.11
CA SER A 75 -2.60 -5.61 -18.31
C SER A 75 -3.02 -6.88 -19.04
N ARG A 76 -3.23 -8.00 -18.32
CA ARG A 76 -3.67 -9.26 -18.93
C ARG A 76 -5.05 -9.14 -19.58
N LYS A 77 -5.99 -8.41 -18.96
CA LYS A 77 -7.29 -8.14 -19.59
C LYS A 77 -7.08 -7.44 -20.93
N ILE A 78 -6.33 -6.33 -20.95
CA ILE A 78 -6.07 -5.56 -22.18
C ILE A 78 -5.42 -6.45 -23.25
N THR A 79 -4.34 -7.17 -22.93
CA THR A 79 -3.66 -8.06 -23.88
C THR A 79 -4.57 -9.17 -24.43
N ASN A 80 -5.51 -9.67 -23.62
CA ASN A 80 -6.44 -10.71 -24.08
C ASN A 80 -7.58 -10.16 -24.95
N PHE A 81 -7.92 -8.87 -24.82
CA PHE A 81 -9.02 -8.24 -25.57
C PHE A 81 -8.55 -7.57 -26.87
N TYR A 82 -7.29 -7.15 -26.95
CA TYR A 82 -6.77 -6.37 -28.07
C TYR A 82 -5.53 -7.03 -28.66
N ASP A 83 -5.52 -7.26 -29.98
CA ASP A 83 -4.37 -7.83 -30.71
C ASP A 83 -3.24 -6.81 -30.91
N ILE A 84 -3.56 -5.51 -30.91
CA ILE A 84 -2.61 -4.40 -31.06
C ILE A 84 -2.90 -3.36 -29.98
N VAL A 85 -1.87 -3.01 -29.20
CA VAL A 85 -1.94 -2.00 -28.13
C VAL A 85 -0.99 -0.86 -28.47
N CYS A 86 -1.55 0.32 -28.77
CA CYS A 86 -0.77 1.54 -28.97
C CYS A 86 -0.70 2.31 -27.63
N ILE A 87 0.50 2.61 -27.17
CA ILE A 87 0.73 3.40 -25.95
C ILE A 87 1.16 4.79 -26.40
N GLU A 88 0.40 5.80 -26.02
CA GLU A 88 0.81 7.19 -26.17
C GLU A 88 1.71 7.57 -24.99
N ASP A 89 2.88 8.16 -25.29
CA ASP A 89 3.75 8.74 -24.28
C ASP A 89 3.19 10.13 -23.93
N LEU A 90 2.87 10.34 -22.64
CA LEU A 90 2.20 11.54 -22.09
C LEU A 90 3.17 12.46 -21.36
#